data_AF-A0A9E4NHD0-F1
#
_entry.id   AF-A0A9E4NHD0-F1
#
_cell.length_a   1.000
_cell.length_b   1.000
_cell.length_c   1.000
_cell.angle_alpha   90.00
_cell.angle_beta   90.00
_cell.angle_gamma   90.00
#
_symmetry.space_group_name_H-M   'P 1'
#
loop_
_entity.id
_entity.type
_entity.pdbx_description
1 polymer ?
#
loop_
_entity_poly.entity_id
_entity_poly.type
_entity_poly.pdbx_seq_one_letter_code
_entity_poly.pdbx_strand_id
1 'polypeptide(L)'
;MKTEFTGIHHTAFATHDIELTVKFWRDLLGMRLVYAYGSPGYRQYFFLVSGNNRISFFEWHDVEPVRPRRHGDPVKGSFIFDHIAIGVADKNALWEIMSRLDAAGFHCSDIIDHGCFLSIYSYDPNGIPIEFSCEVPGHDLFWNPVMKDLAATSGFLTEPNPVPGQWPKPEPVSEEERIIVPGEGKDFFPEIPDRTPQSTQTSAAEGAMQVHDVMHRGVYTTTENDTIRSVAETIASEKISGLPVVDDNNRLVGVISEKDILKALLPGYTQFLDDPAQALDFQAMESSYGGVLQKSVGELMSPSVISIEIDAPVMKAAAQMDLHGFRRIPVVDQDRRLAGIISLSDIHQAIFVRELEDAPDR
;
A
#
# COMPACT_ATOMS: atom_id res chain seq x y z
N MET A 1 -19.81 15.75 -8.11
CA MET A 1 -19.17 14.43 -7.98
C MET A 1 -17.70 14.67 -7.67
N LYS A 2 -17.18 14.10 -6.59
CA LYS A 2 -15.77 14.22 -6.24
C LYS A 2 -15.04 13.10 -6.97
N THR A 3 -14.18 13.45 -7.91
CA THR A 3 -13.32 12.48 -8.61
C THR A 3 -12.40 11.84 -7.58
N GLU A 4 -12.45 10.52 -7.44
CA GLU A 4 -11.50 9.75 -6.64
C GLU A 4 -10.29 9.37 -7.49
N PHE A 5 -9.10 9.71 -7.00
CA PHE A 5 -7.82 9.35 -7.61
C PHE A 5 -7.28 8.10 -6.90
N THR A 6 -6.86 7.10 -7.65
CA THR A 6 -6.46 5.77 -7.12
C THR A 6 -4.95 5.50 -7.22
N GLY A 7 -4.16 6.56 -7.39
CA GLY A 7 -2.70 6.49 -7.57
C GLY A 7 -2.26 6.62 -9.03
N ILE A 8 -1.01 6.23 -9.31
CA ILE A 8 -0.42 6.32 -10.65
C ILE A 8 -0.73 5.02 -11.40
N HIS A 9 -1.62 5.09 -12.39
CA HIS A 9 -1.96 3.89 -13.18
C HIS A 9 -0.75 3.30 -13.91
N HIS A 10 0.04 4.15 -14.58
CA HIS A 10 1.39 3.82 -15.03
C HIS A 10 2.20 5.07 -15.40
N THR A 11 3.52 4.94 -15.37
CA THR A 11 4.46 5.87 -16.01
C THR A 11 5.02 5.24 -17.28
N ALA A 12 4.87 5.91 -18.43
CA ALA A 12 5.33 5.39 -19.71
C ALA A 12 6.66 6.05 -20.14
N PHE A 13 7.64 5.23 -20.47
CA PHE A 13 8.92 5.63 -21.04
C PHE A 13 9.07 5.11 -22.47
N ALA A 14 10.11 5.56 -23.16
CA ALA A 14 10.50 5.04 -24.46
C ALA A 14 11.83 4.32 -24.36
N THR A 15 11.97 3.27 -25.17
CA THR A 15 13.19 2.48 -25.30
C THR A 15 13.49 2.22 -26.77
N HIS A 16 14.78 2.14 -27.10
CA HIS A 16 15.21 1.78 -28.44
C HIS A 16 15.19 0.25 -28.68
N ASP A 17 15.32 -0.53 -27.61
CA ASP A 17 15.40 -1.99 -27.61
C ASP A 17 14.54 -2.56 -26.48
N ILE A 18 13.34 -3.02 -26.83
CA ILE A 18 12.40 -3.56 -25.85
C ILE A 18 12.86 -4.88 -25.26
N GLU A 19 13.70 -5.65 -25.95
CA GLU A 19 14.17 -6.94 -25.44
C GLU A 19 15.23 -6.76 -24.35
N LEU A 20 16.18 -5.85 -24.57
CA LEU A 20 17.15 -5.47 -23.54
C LEU A 20 16.45 -4.84 -22.34
N THR A 21 15.42 -4.03 -22.59
CA THR A 21 14.58 -3.44 -21.55
C THR A 21 13.88 -4.51 -20.73
N VAL A 22 13.26 -5.50 -21.37
CA VAL A 22 12.63 -6.63 -20.65
C VAL A 22 13.66 -7.41 -19.83
N LYS A 23 14.83 -7.73 -20.38
CA LYS A 23 15.89 -8.43 -19.65
C LYS A 23 16.33 -7.66 -18.40
N PHE A 24 16.50 -6.34 -18.52
CA PHE A 24 16.87 -5.52 -17.38
C PHE A 24 15.74 -5.47 -16.33
N TRP A 25 14.55 -5.02 -16.70
CA TRP A 25 13.48 -4.79 -15.74
C TRP A 25 12.88 -6.08 -15.16
N ARG A 26 12.70 -7.12 -15.98
CA ARG A 26 12.13 -8.40 -15.52
C ARG A 26 13.18 -9.32 -14.95
N ASP A 27 14.26 -9.56 -15.68
CA ASP A 27 15.19 -10.65 -15.33
C ASP A 27 16.24 -10.19 -14.33
N LEU A 28 16.79 -8.97 -14.48
CA LEU A 28 17.79 -8.43 -13.55
C LEU A 28 17.15 -7.83 -12.28
N LEU A 29 16.13 -6.98 -12.43
CA LEU A 29 15.47 -6.33 -11.28
C LEU A 29 14.35 -7.19 -10.65
N GLY A 30 13.88 -8.23 -11.35
CA GLY A 30 12.84 -9.13 -10.83
C GLY A 30 11.41 -8.60 -10.95
N MET A 31 11.17 -7.54 -11.72
CA MET A 31 9.83 -6.94 -11.84
C MET A 31 8.94 -7.76 -12.77
N ARG A 32 7.74 -8.10 -12.31
CA ARG A 32 6.81 -8.91 -13.10
C ARG A 32 6.29 -8.13 -14.31
N LEU A 33 6.56 -8.63 -15.52
CA LEU A 33 5.86 -8.19 -16.73
C LEU A 33 4.40 -8.69 -16.65
N VAL A 34 3.43 -7.77 -16.64
CA VAL A 34 2.01 -8.07 -16.41
C VAL A 34 1.13 -7.87 -17.64
N TYR A 35 1.56 -7.06 -18.59
CA TYR A 35 0.83 -6.83 -19.82
C TYR A 35 1.79 -6.44 -20.93
N ALA A 36 1.61 -6.98 -22.12
CA ALA A 36 2.40 -6.64 -23.29
C ALA A 36 1.56 -6.82 -24.55
N TYR A 37 1.70 -5.90 -25.48
CA TYR A 37 1.07 -5.99 -26.80
C TYR A 37 1.93 -5.28 -27.83
N GLY A 38 1.81 -5.70 -29.08
CA GLY A 38 2.53 -5.07 -30.16
C GLY A 38 2.17 -5.59 -31.53
N SER A 39 2.48 -4.74 -32.51
CA SER A 39 2.46 -5.01 -33.95
C SER A 39 3.78 -4.46 -34.54
N PRO A 40 4.14 -4.81 -35.79
CA PRO A 40 5.35 -4.25 -36.41
C PRO A 40 5.34 -2.71 -36.37
N GLY A 41 6.38 -2.12 -35.76
CA GLY A 41 6.52 -0.66 -35.58
C GLY A 41 5.86 -0.07 -34.34
N TYR A 42 5.19 -0.87 -33.51
CA TYR A 42 4.60 -0.41 -32.25
C TYR A 42 4.55 -1.53 -31.21
N ARG A 43 5.29 -1.36 -30.12
CA ARG A 43 5.32 -2.30 -29.00
C ARG A 43 5.20 -1.55 -27.68
N GLN A 44 4.40 -2.07 -26.76
CA GLN A 44 4.32 -1.55 -25.39
C GLN A 44 4.24 -2.66 -24.36
N TYR A 45 5.09 -2.57 -23.33
CA TYR A 45 5.26 -3.58 -22.29
C TYR A 45 5.12 -2.94 -20.91
N PHE A 46 4.41 -3.59 -19.98
CA PHE A 46 4.05 -3.07 -18.67
C PHE A 46 4.57 -3.97 -17.56
N PHE A 47 5.31 -3.39 -16.62
CA PHE A 47 5.92 -4.04 -15.47
C PHE A 47 5.23 -3.56 -14.20
N LEU A 48 4.88 -4.50 -13.32
CA LEU A 48 4.24 -4.20 -12.04
C LEU A 48 5.26 -3.64 -11.05
N VAL A 49 4.94 -2.50 -10.44
CA VAL A 49 5.73 -1.90 -9.36
C VAL A 49 5.13 -2.33 -8.01
N SER A 50 3.89 -1.93 -7.73
CA SER A 50 3.16 -2.28 -6.51
C SER A 50 1.66 -2.02 -6.69
N GLY A 51 0.81 -2.87 -6.10
CA GLY A 51 -0.65 -2.73 -6.22
C GLY A 51 -1.12 -2.66 -7.67
N ASN A 52 -1.66 -1.51 -8.09
CA ASN A 52 -2.06 -1.22 -9.48
C ASN A 52 -1.08 -0.30 -10.23
N ASN A 53 0.04 0.09 -9.63
CA ASN A 53 1.03 0.99 -10.24
C ASN A 53 1.98 0.21 -11.15
N ARG A 54 2.25 0.75 -12.33
CA ARG A 54 3.07 0.09 -13.35
C ARG A 54 4.07 1.07 -13.97
N ILE A 55 5.15 0.52 -14.50
CA ILE A 55 6.00 1.24 -15.45
C ILE A 55 5.78 0.59 -16.82
N SER A 56 5.71 1.38 -17.88
CA SER A 56 5.59 0.87 -19.24
C SER A 56 6.62 1.45 -20.18
N PHE A 57 6.92 0.71 -21.24
CA PHE A 57 7.91 1.08 -22.23
C PHE A 57 7.34 0.94 -23.61
N PHE A 58 7.33 2.06 -24.35
CA PHE A 58 7.16 2.06 -25.80
C PHE A 58 8.47 1.73 -26.47
N GLU A 59 8.43 0.90 -27.51
CA GLU A 59 9.60 0.74 -28.36
C GLU A 59 9.57 1.71 -29.54
N TRP A 60 10.58 2.58 -29.61
CA TRP A 60 10.84 3.49 -30.72
C TRP A 60 12.33 3.45 -31.06
N HIS A 61 12.68 2.93 -32.24
CA HIS A 61 14.08 2.69 -32.63
C HIS A 61 14.93 3.97 -32.77
N ASP A 62 14.31 5.13 -32.99
CA ASP A 62 15.00 6.41 -33.16
C ASP A 62 15.28 7.12 -31.81
N VAL A 63 14.85 6.55 -30.69
CA VAL A 63 15.15 7.11 -29.36
C VAL A 63 16.59 6.80 -28.98
N GLU A 64 17.36 7.84 -28.65
CA GLU A 64 18.72 7.67 -28.15
C GLU A 64 18.73 7.58 -26.61
N PRO A 65 19.59 6.72 -26.02
CA PRO A 65 19.78 6.67 -24.57
C PRO A 65 20.15 8.03 -23.96
N VAL A 66 19.61 8.30 -22.79
CA VAL A 66 19.91 9.52 -22.04
C VAL A 66 21.37 9.49 -21.57
N ARG A 67 22.07 10.62 -21.72
CA ARG A 67 23.46 10.74 -21.25
C ARG A 67 23.51 10.79 -19.72
N PRO A 68 24.33 9.95 -19.06
CA PRO A 68 24.45 9.95 -17.60
C PRO A 68 24.91 11.30 -17.04
N ARG A 69 24.33 11.69 -15.90
CA ARG A 69 24.69 12.86 -15.09
C ARG A 69 24.34 12.57 -13.64
N ARG A 70 24.92 13.24 -12.64
CA ARG A 70 24.49 12.96 -11.27
C ARG A 70 23.01 13.32 -11.09
N HIS A 71 22.27 12.43 -10.45
CA HIS A 71 20.85 12.61 -10.11
C HIS A 71 20.69 13.89 -9.28
N GLY A 72 19.67 14.70 -9.59
CA GLY A 72 19.43 15.99 -8.91
C GLY A 72 20.35 17.15 -9.29
N ASP A 73 21.40 16.95 -10.11
CA ASP A 73 22.23 18.07 -10.58
C ASP A 73 21.41 19.09 -11.38
N PRO A 74 21.60 20.41 -11.20
CA PRO A 74 20.88 21.43 -11.96
C PRO A 74 21.14 21.34 -13.46
N VAL A 75 20.08 21.45 -14.26
CA VAL A 75 20.15 21.54 -15.72
C VAL A 75 19.72 22.94 -16.19
N LYS A 76 20.34 23.45 -17.26
CA LYS A 76 19.95 24.71 -17.92
C LYS A 76 19.29 24.41 -19.26
N GLY A 77 18.14 25.01 -19.55
CA GLY A 77 17.38 24.82 -20.78
C GLY A 77 16.15 23.92 -20.58
N SER A 78 15.60 23.38 -21.68
CA SER A 78 14.44 22.48 -21.63
C SER A 78 14.77 21.20 -20.89
N PHE A 79 14.02 20.89 -19.83
CA PHE A 79 14.24 19.75 -18.95
C PHE A 79 12.88 19.14 -18.58
N ILE A 80 12.75 17.82 -18.70
CA ILE A 80 11.46 17.13 -18.61
C ILE A 80 11.47 16.02 -17.54
N PHE A 81 12.63 15.43 -17.21
CA PHE A 81 12.70 14.27 -16.32
C PHE A 81 14.06 14.16 -15.61
N ASP A 82 14.04 13.92 -14.28
CA ASP A 82 15.25 13.68 -13.47
C ASP A 82 15.48 12.18 -13.27
N HIS A 83 14.61 11.52 -12.51
CA HIS A 83 14.66 10.08 -12.25
C HIS A 83 13.29 9.56 -11.81
N ILE A 84 13.16 8.23 -11.76
CA ILE A 84 12.05 7.55 -11.09
C ILE A 84 12.56 6.87 -9.82
N ALA A 85 11.87 7.09 -8.70
CA ALA A 85 12.16 6.45 -7.43
C ALA A 85 11.23 5.25 -7.18
N ILE A 86 11.82 4.10 -6.87
CA ILE A 86 11.13 2.84 -6.60
C ILE A 86 11.41 2.43 -5.16
N GLY A 87 10.34 2.35 -4.35
CA GLY A 87 10.42 1.91 -2.97
C GLY A 87 10.74 0.42 -2.85
N VAL A 88 11.64 0.06 -1.93
CA VAL A 88 12.01 -1.31 -1.56
C VAL A 88 11.78 -1.52 -0.07
N ALA A 89 11.65 -2.79 0.33
CA ALA A 89 11.15 -3.16 1.65
C ALA A 89 12.01 -2.60 2.80
N ASP A 90 13.33 -2.69 2.69
CA ASP A 90 14.27 -2.30 3.73
C ASP A 90 15.68 -2.07 3.19
N LYS A 91 16.60 -1.73 4.09
CA LYS A 91 18.01 -1.49 3.77
C LYS A 91 18.72 -2.72 3.19
N ASN A 92 18.34 -3.93 3.56
CA ASN A 92 18.96 -5.14 3.02
C ASN A 92 18.57 -5.34 1.55
N ALA A 93 17.33 -5.00 1.19
CA ALA A 93 16.88 -5.01 -0.21
C ALA A 93 17.71 -4.05 -1.08
N LEU A 94 18.13 -2.88 -0.55
CA LEU A 94 19.04 -1.97 -1.27
C LEU A 94 20.40 -2.63 -1.56
N TRP A 95 21.00 -3.31 -0.57
CA TRP A 95 22.25 -4.04 -0.76
C TRP A 95 22.13 -5.17 -1.78
N GLU A 96 21.01 -5.89 -1.76
CA GLU A 96 20.77 -6.95 -2.73
C GLU A 96 20.66 -6.40 -4.16
N ILE A 97 19.92 -5.31 -4.35
CA ILE A 97 19.81 -4.65 -5.67
C ILE A 97 21.17 -4.14 -6.13
N MET A 98 21.92 -3.48 -5.27
CA MET A 98 23.28 -3.03 -5.56
C MET A 98 24.16 -4.20 -6.03
N SER A 99 24.12 -5.32 -5.31
CA SER A 99 24.90 -6.53 -5.66
C SER A 99 24.49 -7.11 -7.01
N ARG A 100 23.19 -7.13 -7.33
CA ARG A 100 22.70 -7.60 -8.63
C ARG A 100 23.15 -6.71 -9.78
N LEU A 101 23.04 -5.39 -9.62
CA LEU A 101 23.46 -4.41 -10.62
C LEU A 101 24.96 -4.50 -10.89
N ASP A 102 25.78 -4.56 -9.84
CA ASP A 102 27.23 -4.71 -9.94
C ASP A 102 27.63 -6.00 -10.67
N ALA A 103 27.03 -7.14 -10.27
CA ALA A 103 27.26 -8.43 -10.92
C ALA A 103 26.88 -8.43 -12.42
N ALA A 104 25.91 -7.61 -12.82
CA ALA A 104 25.49 -7.44 -14.21
C ALA A 104 26.25 -6.34 -14.96
N GLY A 105 27.21 -5.66 -14.32
CA GLY A 105 28.03 -4.61 -14.92
C GLY A 105 27.33 -3.25 -15.05
N PHE A 106 26.22 -3.03 -14.33
CA PHE A 106 25.52 -1.75 -14.28
C PHE A 106 26.05 -0.91 -13.12
N HIS A 107 26.27 0.38 -13.38
CA HIS A 107 26.69 1.32 -12.35
C HIS A 107 25.63 1.47 -11.27
N CYS A 108 26.03 1.42 -10.01
CA CYS A 108 25.21 1.77 -8.85
C CYS A 108 26.01 2.67 -7.91
N SER A 109 25.37 3.70 -7.35
CA SER A 109 25.99 4.51 -6.30
C SER A 109 26.12 3.74 -4.98
N ASP A 110 26.89 4.29 -4.06
CA ASP A 110 26.78 3.94 -2.63
C ASP A 110 25.40 4.32 -2.08
N ILE A 111 25.04 3.75 -0.92
CA ILE A 111 23.84 4.12 -0.18
C ILE A 111 23.97 5.56 0.33
N ILE A 112 23.01 6.40 -0.04
CA ILE A 112 22.86 7.78 0.42
C ILE A 112 21.79 7.82 1.52
N ASP A 113 22.11 8.48 2.63
CA ASP A 113 21.19 8.70 3.74
C ASP A 113 20.59 10.11 3.65
N HIS A 114 19.28 10.19 3.46
CA HIS A 114 18.52 11.45 3.38
C HIS A 114 17.84 11.80 4.70
N GLY A 115 18.12 11.06 5.77
CA GLY A 115 17.53 11.20 7.09
C GLY A 115 16.25 10.37 7.27
N CYS A 116 15.24 10.61 6.44
CA CYS A 116 13.96 9.88 6.51
C CYS A 116 13.91 8.63 5.62
N PHE A 117 14.77 8.52 4.61
CA PHE A 117 14.91 7.33 3.77
C PHE A 117 16.37 7.16 3.32
N LEU A 118 16.72 5.94 2.96
CA LEU A 118 18.00 5.59 2.34
C LEU A 118 17.77 5.33 0.86
N SER A 119 18.74 5.64 -0.01
CA SER A 119 18.62 5.29 -1.42
C SER A 119 19.93 5.01 -2.15
N ILE A 120 19.82 4.35 -3.29
CA ILE A 120 20.90 4.11 -4.26
C ILE A 120 20.43 4.56 -5.65
N TYR A 121 21.39 4.92 -6.50
CA TYR A 121 21.13 5.50 -7.82
C TYR A 121 21.81 4.71 -8.94
N SER A 122 21.06 4.45 -10.01
CA SER A 122 21.51 3.68 -11.17
C SER A 122 20.84 4.19 -12.46
N TYR A 123 21.06 3.46 -13.56
CA TYR A 123 20.47 3.72 -14.87
C TYR A 123 19.99 2.42 -15.48
N ASP A 124 18.87 2.50 -16.20
CA ASP A 124 18.46 1.43 -17.10
C ASP A 124 19.35 1.40 -18.38
N PRO A 125 19.19 0.38 -19.25
CA PRO A 125 19.95 0.29 -20.49
C PRO A 125 19.77 1.47 -21.46
N ASN A 126 18.67 2.22 -21.35
CA ASN A 126 18.38 3.42 -22.12
C ASN A 126 18.87 4.71 -21.41
N GLY A 127 19.63 4.58 -20.33
CA GLY A 127 20.10 5.73 -19.56
C GLY A 127 19.01 6.40 -18.73
N ILE A 128 17.85 5.77 -18.55
CA ILE A 128 16.78 6.28 -17.69
C ILE A 128 17.31 6.26 -16.25
N PRO A 129 17.37 7.41 -15.57
CA PRO A 129 17.91 7.44 -14.21
C PRO A 129 16.90 6.83 -13.23
N ILE A 130 17.38 5.91 -12.39
CA ILE A 130 16.57 5.18 -11.40
C ILE A 130 17.13 5.45 -10.00
N GLU A 131 16.24 5.67 -9.05
CA GLU A 131 16.50 5.63 -7.61
C GLU A 131 15.77 4.41 -7.01
N PHE A 132 16.46 3.64 -6.15
CA PHE A 132 15.82 2.69 -5.26
C PHE A 132 15.91 3.21 -3.84
N SER A 133 14.80 3.24 -3.12
CA SER A 133 14.72 3.87 -1.80
C SER A 133 14.01 2.98 -0.78
N CYS A 134 14.41 3.06 0.49
CA CYS A 134 13.66 2.47 1.60
C CYS A 134 13.51 3.48 2.73
N GLU A 135 12.33 3.53 3.33
CA GLU A 135 12.05 4.40 4.48
C GLU A 135 12.91 3.99 5.70
N VAL A 136 13.36 4.98 6.47
CA VAL A 136 13.98 4.77 7.77
C VAL A 136 12.86 4.73 8.83
N PRO A 137 12.72 3.64 9.60
CA PRO A 137 11.68 3.55 10.62
C PRO A 137 11.71 4.71 11.62
N GLY A 138 10.53 5.17 12.03
CA GLY A 138 10.39 6.26 13.01
C GLY A 138 10.29 7.66 12.41
N HIS A 139 10.37 7.81 11.08
CA HIS A 139 10.18 9.07 10.37
C HIS A 139 8.90 9.07 9.54
N ASP A 140 7.76 9.36 10.17
CA ASP A 140 6.46 9.45 9.48
C ASP A 140 6.23 10.87 8.95
N LEU A 141 6.54 11.09 7.67
CA LEU A 141 6.40 12.39 7.01
C LEU A 141 4.94 12.77 6.70
N PHE A 142 4.02 11.81 6.71
CA PHE A 142 2.60 12.11 6.47
C PHE A 142 2.00 12.81 7.69
N TRP A 143 2.22 12.26 8.89
CA TRP A 143 1.71 12.85 10.12
C TRP A 143 2.61 13.93 10.70
N ASN A 144 3.93 13.87 10.46
CA ASN A 144 4.91 14.82 10.97
C ASN A 144 5.75 15.40 9.81
N PRO A 145 5.14 16.24 8.95
CA PRO A 145 5.87 16.84 7.83
C PRO A 145 7.00 17.75 8.34
N VAL A 146 8.14 17.71 7.65
CA VAL A 146 9.32 18.54 7.98
C VAL A 146 9.54 19.55 6.85
N MET A 147 9.27 20.83 7.14
CA MET A 147 9.49 21.94 6.19
C MET A 147 10.66 22.79 6.68
N LYS A 148 11.79 22.77 5.94
CA LYS A 148 12.99 23.55 6.27
C LYS A 148 13.55 24.25 5.03
N ASP A 149 12.82 25.26 4.58
CA ASP A 149 13.30 26.16 3.52
C ASP A 149 13.92 27.41 4.16
N LEU A 150 15.27 27.49 4.16
CA LEU A 150 16.01 28.64 4.69
C LEU A 150 15.95 29.87 3.76
N ALA A 151 15.48 29.70 2.53
CA ALA A 151 15.29 30.76 1.56
C ALA A 151 13.83 31.25 1.50
N ALA A 152 12.90 30.60 2.20
CA ALA A 152 11.51 31.01 2.25
C ALA A 152 11.38 32.41 2.86
N THR A 153 10.84 33.33 2.07
CA THR A 153 10.59 34.72 2.50
C THR A 153 9.22 34.90 3.17
N SER A 154 8.39 33.85 3.19
CA SER A 154 7.07 33.85 3.82
C SER A 154 6.74 32.47 4.40
N GLY A 155 5.96 32.44 5.48
CA GLY A 155 5.50 31.19 6.12
C GLY A 155 4.55 30.35 5.25
N PHE A 156 4.01 30.92 4.17
CA PHE A 156 3.20 30.19 3.19
C PHE A 156 3.98 29.03 2.54
N LEU A 157 5.27 29.23 2.24
CA LEU A 157 6.12 28.21 1.62
C LEU A 157 6.48 27.06 2.57
N THR A 158 6.11 27.18 3.85
CA THR A 158 6.34 26.18 4.89
C THR A 158 5.04 25.60 5.46
N GLU A 159 3.87 25.95 4.93
CA GLU A 159 2.59 25.35 5.32
C GLU A 159 2.39 24.00 4.61
N PRO A 160 2.35 22.86 5.34
CA PRO A 160 2.23 21.55 4.72
C PRO A 160 0.79 21.22 4.25
N ASN A 161 -0.23 21.92 4.74
CA ASN A 161 -1.63 21.63 4.41
C ASN A 161 -2.17 22.52 3.28
N PRO A 162 -3.19 22.07 2.53
CA PRO A 162 -3.85 22.90 1.53
C PRO A 162 -4.41 24.18 2.16
N VAL A 163 -4.07 25.34 1.59
CA VAL A 163 -4.62 26.63 2.00
C VAL A 163 -5.90 26.91 1.19
N PRO A 164 -7.11 26.84 1.80
CA PRO A 164 -8.35 27.03 1.07
C PRO A 164 -8.51 28.48 0.57
N GLY A 165 -9.29 28.67 -0.50
CA GLY A 165 -9.65 30.01 -1.01
C GLY A 165 -8.65 30.64 -1.98
N GLN A 166 -7.58 29.93 -2.38
CA GLN A 166 -6.60 30.40 -3.37
C GLN A 166 -7.11 30.33 -4.83
N TRP A 167 -8.15 29.52 -5.09
CA TRP A 167 -8.70 29.31 -6.43
C TRP A 167 -10.19 29.66 -6.48
N PRO A 168 -10.69 30.16 -7.62
CA PRO A 168 -12.13 30.36 -7.84
C PRO A 168 -12.90 29.06 -7.60
N LYS A 169 -14.09 29.16 -6.99
CA LYS A 169 -14.98 28.00 -6.87
C LYS A 169 -15.42 27.57 -8.28
N PRO A 170 -15.20 26.32 -8.71
CA PRO A 170 -15.66 25.87 -10.02
C PRO A 170 -17.20 25.85 -10.07
N GLU A 171 -17.76 26.21 -11.22
CA GLU A 171 -19.21 26.08 -11.45
C GLU A 171 -19.60 24.60 -11.66
N PRO A 172 -20.71 24.13 -11.09
CA PRO A 172 -21.18 22.76 -11.32
C PRO A 172 -21.62 22.57 -12.78
N VAL A 173 -21.03 21.60 -13.47
CA VAL A 173 -21.49 21.14 -14.80
C VAL A 173 -22.89 20.54 -14.66
N SER A 174 -23.84 20.96 -15.51
CA SER A 174 -25.23 20.51 -15.44
C SER A 174 -25.34 19.01 -15.72
N GLU A 175 -26.42 18.36 -15.28
CA GLU A 175 -26.57 16.92 -15.56
C GLU A 175 -26.69 16.63 -17.06
N GLU A 176 -27.26 17.56 -17.83
CA GLU A 176 -27.38 17.43 -19.28
C GLU A 176 -26.03 17.52 -20.02
N GLU A 177 -25.05 18.21 -19.43
CA GLU A 177 -23.70 18.36 -19.98
C GLU A 177 -22.79 17.17 -19.64
N ARG A 178 -23.20 16.29 -18.71
CA ARG A 178 -22.44 15.09 -18.28
C ARG A 178 -22.65 13.92 -19.26
N ILE A 179 -22.25 14.13 -20.50
CA ILE A 179 -22.30 13.08 -21.54
C ILE A 179 -21.16 12.08 -21.31
N ILE A 180 -21.50 10.85 -20.95
CA ILE A 180 -20.55 9.73 -20.87
C ILE A 180 -20.55 9.02 -22.23
N VAL A 181 -19.44 9.14 -22.96
CA VAL A 181 -19.24 8.44 -24.25
C VAL A 181 -18.71 7.03 -23.97
N PRO A 182 -19.37 5.96 -24.45
CA PRO A 182 -18.91 4.59 -24.21
C PRO A 182 -17.66 4.26 -25.05
N GLY A 183 -16.66 3.62 -24.43
CA GLY A 183 -15.46 3.09 -25.10
C GLY A 183 -15.49 1.55 -25.24
N GLU A 184 -14.58 0.97 -26.03
CA GLU A 184 -14.56 -0.47 -26.39
C GLU A 184 -14.50 -1.44 -25.20
N GLY A 185 -14.18 -0.96 -24.00
CA GLY A 185 -14.24 -1.73 -22.76
C GLY A 185 -15.66 -2.03 -22.24
N LYS A 186 -16.70 -1.31 -22.69
CA LYS A 186 -18.09 -1.47 -22.20
C LYS A 186 -18.65 -2.86 -22.52
N ASP A 187 -18.20 -3.47 -23.61
CA ASP A 187 -18.69 -4.78 -24.05
C ASP A 187 -18.16 -5.94 -23.20
N PHE A 188 -17.15 -5.69 -22.35
CA PHE A 188 -16.53 -6.70 -21.49
C PHE A 188 -17.09 -6.73 -20.05
N PHE A 189 -17.89 -5.72 -19.64
CA PHE A 189 -18.38 -5.59 -18.26
C PHE A 189 -19.80 -4.97 -18.19
N PRO A 190 -20.80 -5.62 -17.54
CA PRO A 190 -22.17 -5.10 -17.46
C PRO A 190 -22.33 -3.92 -16.47
N GLU A 191 -23.30 -3.04 -16.71
CA GLU A 191 -23.54 -1.80 -15.93
C GLU A 191 -23.98 -2.08 -14.48
N ILE A 192 -23.44 -1.30 -13.54
CA ILE A 192 -23.78 -1.32 -12.11
C ILE A 192 -24.70 -0.12 -11.80
N PRO A 193 -25.82 -0.29 -11.08
CA PRO A 193 -26.74 0.82 -10.78
C PRO A 193 -26.12 1.86 -9.83
N ASP A 194 -26.24 3.14 -10.20
CA ASP A 194 -25.62 4.30 -9.53
C ASP A 194 -26.27 4.60 -8.16
N ARG A 195 -25.44 4.82 -7.14
CA ARG A 195 -25.84 5.24 -5.78
C ARG A 195 -24.84 6.27 -5.26
N THR A 196 -25.09 7.55 -5.48
CA THR A 196 -24.25 8.64 -4.93
C THR A 196 -24.92 9.30 -3.70
N PRO A 197 -24.29 9.33 -2.51
CA PRO A 197 -24.73 10.16 -1.38
C PRO A 197 -24.18 11.61 -1.46
N GLN A 198 -24.99 12.57 -1.01
CA GLN A 198 -24.71 14.03 -0.98
C GLN A 198 -23.68 14.44 0.08
N SER A 199 -22.89 15.48 -0.21
CA SER A 199 -21.86 16.06 0.68
C SER A 199 -22.42 17.10 1.66
N THR A 200 -22.16 16.94 2.96
CA THR A 200 -22.31 18.00 3.99
C THR A 200 -20.95 18.50 4.49
N GLN A 201 -20.91 19.80 4.80
CA GLN A 201 -19.73 20.59 5.19
C GLN A 201 -19.22 20.25 6.59
N THR A 202 -17.91 20.13 6.75
CA THR A 202 -17.23 19.89 8.03
C THR A 202 -16.97 21.22 8.75
N SER A 203 -17.66 21.49 9.85
CA SER A 203 -17.11 22.32 10.94
C SER A 203 -16.27 21.40 11.84
N ALA A 204 -15.09 21.86 12.27
CA ALA A 204 -14.29 21.15 13.27
C ALA A 204 -15.15 20.93 14.54
N ALA A 205 -15.47 19.66 14.83
CA ALA A 205 -16.45 19.29 15.83
C ALA A 205 -15.83 19.18 17.23
N GLU A 206 -16.22 20.06 18.15
CA GLU A 206 -16.50 19.61 19.52
C GLU A 206 -17.55 18.48 19.40
N GLY A 207 -17.18 17.22 19.71
CA GLY A 207 -18.05 16.05 19.49
C GLY A 207 -17.49 14.96 18.55
N ALA A 208 -16.19 14.95 18.26
CA ALA A 208 -15.57 13.85 17.53
C ALA A 208 -15.58 12.56 18.38
N MET A 209 -16.24 11.52 17.87
CA MET A 209 -16.36 10.20 18.50
C MET A 209 -14.97 9.58 18.70
N GLN A 210 -14.75 8.98 19.87
CA GLN A 210 -13.49 8.35 20.24
C GLN A 210 -13.56 6.84 20.12
N VAL A 211 -12.41 6.19 20.00
CA VAL A 211 -12.32 4.74 19.80
C VAL A 211 -13.02 3.97 20.92
N HIS A 212 -12.90 4.41 22.18
CA HIS A 212 -13.58 3.74 23.28
C HIS A 212 -15.11 3.81 23.27
N ASP A 213 -15.69 4.74 22.52
CA ASP A 213 -17.14 4.87 22.34
C ASP A 213 -17.67 3.78 21.40
N VAL A 214 -16.81 3.21 20.55
CA VAL A 214 -17.19 2.34 19.42
C VAL A 214 -16.62 0.94 19.53
N MET A 215 -15.43 0.79 20.11
CA MET A 215 -14.74 -0.49 20.15
C MET A 215 -15.53 -1.59 20.87
N HIS A 216 -15.29 -2.83 20.47
CA HIS A 216 -15.75 -3.99 21.21
C HIS A 216 -14.77 -4.34 22.34
N ARG A 217 -15.32 -4.45 23.55
CA ARG A 217 -14.64 -4.92 24.75
C ARG A 217 -14.87 -6.42 24.93
N GLY A 218 -13.98 -7.08 25.67
CA GLY A 218 -14.10 -8.53 25.92
C GLY A 218 -13.82 -9.37 24.68
N VAL A 219 -12.75 -9.02 23.97
CA VAL A 219 -12.33 -9.71 22.75
C VAL A 219 -11.71 -11.06 23.09
N TYR A 220 -11.96 -12.07 22.25
CA TYR A 220 -11.27 -13.35 22.36
C TYR A 220 -9.80 -13.18 22.02
N THR A 221 -8.94 -13.61 22.93
CA THR A 221 -7.48 -13.54 22.80
C THR A 221 -6.88 -14.94 22.79
N THR A 222 -5.64 -15.02 22.34
CA THR A 222 -4.80 -16.23 22.41
C THR A 222 -3.39 -15.85 22.83
N THR A 223 -2.56 -16.82 23.16
CA THR A 223 -1.15 -16.65 23.48
C THR A 223 -0.27 -17.31 22.41
N GLU A 224 1.00 -16.95 22.34
CA GLU A 224 1.95 -17.54 21.37
C GLU A 224 2.08 -19.07 21.52
N ASN A 225 1.82 -19.58 22.73
CA ASN A 225 1.94 -21.01 23.07
C ASN A 225 0.68 -21.82 22.75
N ASP A 226 -0.44 -21.16 22.41
CA ASP A 226 -1.66 -21.85 22.02
C ASP A 226 -1.49 -22.53 20.66
N THR A 227 -2.43 -23.42 20.31
CA THR A 227 -2.42 -24.14 19.04
C THR A 227 -3.27 -23.44 17.99
N ILE A 228 -2.88 -23.57 16.73
CA ILE A 228 -3.71 -23.10 15.60
C ILE A 228 -5.08 -23.79 15.57
N ARG A 229 -5.17 -25.03 16.05
CA ARG A 229 -6.46 -25.70 16.29
C ARG A 229 -7.39 -24.88 17.17
N SER A 230 -6.93 -24.48 18.36
CA SER A 230 -7.77 -23.72 19.29
C SER A 230 -8.22 -22.36 18.72
N VAL A 231 -7.32 -21.70 17.97
CA VAL A 231 -7.64 -20.46 17.24
C VAL A 231 -8.69 -20.71 16.16
N ALA A 232 -8.53 -21.75 15.34
CA ALA A 232 -9.46 -22.10 14.27
C ALA A 232 -10.85 -22.48 14.81
N GLU A 233 -10.91 -23.21 15.93
CA GLU A 233 -12.15 -23.54 16.63
C GLU A 233 -12.86 -22.27 17.11
N THR A 234 -12.13 -21.33 17.70
CA THR A 234 -12.70 -20.05 18.17
C THR A 234 -13.19 -19.17 17.01
N ILE A 235 -12.41 -19.07 15.93
CA ILE A 235 -12.79 -18.38 14.68
C ILE A 235 -14.12 -18.94 14.15
N ALA A 236 -14.23 -20.27 14.08
CA ALA A 236 -15.41 -20.95 13.56
C ALA A 236 -16.64 -20.83 14.49
N SER A 237 -16.47 -20.97 15.82
CA SER A 237 -17.58 -20.93 16.77
C SER A 237 -18.13 -19.52 16.95
N GLU A 238 -17.23 -18.55 17.11
CA GLU A 238 -17.56 -17.16 17.41
C GLU A 238 -17.84 -16.33 16.15
N LYS A 239 -17.62 -16.92 14.96
CA LYS A 239 -17.78 -16.25 13.65
C LYS A 239 -16.94 -14.97 13.56
N ILE A 240 -15.77 -14.99 14.18
CA ILE A 240 -14.76 -13.95 14.08
C ILE A 240 -13.66 -14.41 13.14
N SER A 241 -12.94 -13.50 12.51
CA SER A 241 -11.96 -13.86 11.47
C SER A 241 -10.49 -13.74 11.93
N GLY A 242 -10.27 -13.64 13.24
CA GLY A 242 -8.94 -13.51 13.84
C GLY A 242 -8.98 -13.00 15.27
N LEU A 243 -7.88 -13.22 16.01
CA LEU A 243 -7.73 -12.93 17.42
C LEU A 243 -6.45 -12.12 17.68
N PRO A 244 -6.46 -11.18 18.64
CA PRO A 244 -5.24 -10.63 19.21
C PRO A 244 -4.46 -11.69 19.99
N VAL A 245 -3.12 -11.65 19.84
CA VAL A 245 -2.19 -12.46 20.62
C VAL A 245 -1.62 -11.61 21.75
N VAL A 246 -1.72 -12.10 22.98
CA VAL A 246 -1.28 -11.37 24.18
C VAL A 246 -0.27 -12.18 25.00
N ASP A 247 0.54 -11.46 25.79
CA ASP A 247 1.41 -12.05 26.80
C ASP A 247 0.67 -12.30 28.14
N ASP A 248 1.38 -12.86 29.12
CA ASP A 248 0.86 -13.13 30.48
C ASP A 248 0.38 -11.86 31.22
N ASN A 249 0.80 -10.67 30.78
CA ASN A 249 0.41 -9.37 31.34
C ASN A 249 -0.70 -8.67 30.53
N ASN A 250 -1.36 -9.40 29.60
CA ASN A 250 -2.36 -8.90 28.67
C ASN A 250 -1.84 -7.80 27.72
N ARG A 251 -0.54 -7.77 27.45
CA ARG A 251 0.05 -6.87 26.45
C ARG A 251 -0.11 -7.47 25.06
N LEU A 252 -0.49 -6.65 24.10
CA LEU A 252 -0.62 -7.06 22.71
C LEU A 252 0.77 -7.34 22.12
N VAL A 253 1.02 -8.59 21.72
CA VAL A 253 2.28 -9.04 21.11
C VAL A 253 2.13 -9.44 19.63
N GLY A 254 0.92 -9.78 19.20
CA GLY A 254 0.66 -10.28 17.85
C GLY A 254 -0.80 -10.25 17.45
N VAL A 255 -1.10 -10.65 16.21
CA VAL A 255 -2.44 -11.01 15.75
C VAL A 255 -2.34 -12.28 14.92
N ILE A 256 -3.37 -13.12 15.01
CA ILE A 256 -3.53 -14.31 14.18
C ILE A 256 -4.90 -14.29 13.54
N SER A 257 -4.96 -14.57 12.24
CA SER A 257 -6.19 -14.53 11.45
C SER A 257 -6.36 -15.75 10.56
N GLU A 258 -7.57 -15.94 10.04
CA GLU A 258 -7.85 -16.98 9.03
C GLU A 258 -6.93 -16.89 7.81
N LYS A 259 -6.51 -15.67 7.44
CA LYS A 259 -5.55 -15.41 6.36
C LYS A 259 -4.18 -16.02 6.65
N ASP A 260 -3.72 -15.94 7.90
CA ASP A 260 -2.41 -16.47 8.30
C ASP A 260 -2.42 -18.00 8.29
N ILE A 261 -3.53 -18.60 8.74
CA ILE A 261 -3.76 -20.05 8.71
C ILE A 261 -3.78 -20.55 7.25
N LEU A 262 -4.52 -19.87 6.36
CA LEU A 262 -4.58 -20.23 4.94
C LEU A 262 -3.24 -20.03 4.24
N LYS A 263 -2.52 -18.94 4.54
CA LYS A 263 -1.21 -18.67 3.96
C LYS A 263 -0.19 -19.76 4.31
N ALA A 264 -0.33 -20.41 5.46
CA ALA A 264 0.53 -21.54 5.85
C ALA A 264 0.32 -22.82 5.02
N LEU A 265 -0.77 -22.91 4.25
CA LEU A 265 -1.05 -24.00 3.30
C LEU A 265 -0.46 -23.73 1.91
N LEU A 266 -0.15 -22.47 1.62
CA LEU A 266 0.37 -22.07 0.32
C LEU A 266 1.86 -22.40 0.24
N PRO A 267 2.33 -22.87 -0.94
CA PRO A 267 3.74 -23.18 -1.12
C PRO A 267 4.58 -21.90 -0.99
N GLY A 268 5.71 -22.02 -0.29
CA GLY A 268 6.72 -20.97 -0.29
C GLY A 268 7.31 -20.78 -1.68
N TYR A 269 7.88 -19.60 -1.94
CA TYR A 269 8.50 -19.30 -3.24
C TYR A 269 9.56 -20.34 -3.66
N THR A 270 10.34 -20.84 -2.71
CA THR A 270 11.34 -21.90 -2.95
C THR A 270 10.71 -23.24 -3.34
N GLN A 271 9.65 -23.68 -2.64
CA GLN A 271 8.92 -24.90 -2.97
C GLN A 271 8.23 -24.82 -4.34
N PHE A 272 7.76 -23.63 -4.73
CA PHE A 272 7.20 -23.41 -6.07
C PHE A 272 8.26 -23.54 -7.18
N LEU A 273 9.50 -23.11 -6.92
CA LEU A 273 10.60 -23.22 -7.89
C LEU A 273 11.15 -24.66 -8.00
N ASP A 274 11.18 -25.40 -6.89
CA ASP A 274 11.71 -26.76 -6.85
C ASP A 274 10.78 -27.79 -7.53
N ASP A 275 9.46 -27.65 -7.37
CA ASP A 275 8.46 -28.51 -8.03
C ASP A 275 7.16 -27.74 -8.35
N PRO A 276 7.09 -27.09 -9.52
CA PRO A 276 5.92 -26.32 -9.95
C PRO A 276 4.64 -27.17 -10.10
N ALA A 277 4.77 -28.48 -10.33
CA ALA A 277 3.62 -29.37 -10.52
C ALA A 277 2.95 -29.69 -9.18
N GLN A 278 3.74 -29.98 -8.13
CA GLN A 278 3.19 -30.11 -6.77
C GLN A 278 2.69 -28.79 -6.20
N ALA A 279 3.36 -27.68 -6.53
CA ALA A 279 2.96 -26.35 -6.06
C ALA A 279 1.65 -25.84 -6.68
N LEU A 280 1.05 -26.59 -7.61
CA LEU A 280 -0.28 -26.36 -8.18
C LEU A 280 -1.30 -27.45 -7.80
N ASP A 281 -0.92 -28.37 -6.90
CA ASP A 281 -1.83 -29.40 -6.38
C ASP A 281 -2.69 -28.83 -5.23
N PHE A 282 -3.79 -28.20 -5.61
CA PHE A 282 -4.73 -27.59 -4.66
C PHE A 282 -5.39 -28.61 -3.72
N GLN A 283 -5.53 -29.88 -4.14
CA GLN A 283 -6.10 -30.94 -3.30
C GLN A 283 -5.11 -31.38 -2.21
N ALA A 284 -3.82 -31.46 -2.56
CA ALA A 284 -2.77 -31.72 -1.59
C ALA A 284 -2.64 -30.57 -0.57
N MET A 285 -2.74 -29.31 -1.02
CA MET A 285 -2.75 -28.14 -0.12
C MET A 285 -3.89 -28.22 0.89
N GLU A 286 -5.12 -28.49 0.43
CA GLU A 286 -6.28 -28.66 1.31
C GLU A 286 -6.09 -29.82 2.28
N SER A 287 -5.55 -30.95 1.81
CA SER A 287 -5.27 -32.13 2.64
C SER A 287 -4.20 -31.87 3.73
N SER A 288 -3.34 -30.87 3.53
CA SER A 288 -2.30 -30.48 4.49
C SER A 288 -2.83 -29.68 5.69
N TYR A 289 -4.10 -29.26 5.65
CA TYR A 289 -4.73 -28.45 6.72
C TYR A 289 -4.59 -29.08 8.10
N GLY A 290 -4.70 -30.41 8.20
CA GLY A 290 -4.52 -31.14 9.45
C GLY A 290 -3.15 -30.95 10.11
N GLY A 291 -2.10 -30.73 9.30
CA GLY A 291 -0.75 -30.44 9.80
C GLY A 291 -0.61 -29.00 10.33
N VAL A 292 -1.25 -28.03 9.67
CA VAL A 292 -1.25 -26.63 10.11
C VAL A 292 -1.93 -26.48 11.47
N LEU A 293 -3.00 -27.24 11.73
CA LEU A 293 -3.70 -27.23 13.02
C LEU A 293 -2.84 -27.61 14.23
N GLN A 294 -1.71 -28.30 14.02
CA GLN A 294 -0.80 -28.72 15.09
C GLN A 294 0.30 -27.71 15.41
N LYS A 295 0.44 -26.65 14.61
CA LYS A 295 1.42 -25.59 14.86
C LYS A 295 1.01 -24.72 16.05
N SER A 296 1.99 -24.05 16.64
CA SER A 296 1.74 -23.01 17.65
C SER A 296 1.32 -21.70 16.99
N VAL A 297 0.63 -20.84 17.76
CA VAL A 297 0.26 -19.49 17.31
C VAL A 297 1.50 -18.65 17.01
N GLY A 298 2.54 -18.73 17.84
CA GLY A 298 3.78 -17.98 17.66
C GLY A 298 4.46 -18.25 16.31
N GLU A 299 4.29 -19.44 15.74
CA GLU A 299 4.84 -19.80 14.42
C GLU A 299 4.14 -19.11 13.24
N LEU A 300 2.84 -18.78 13.37
CA LEU A 300 2.03 -18.25 12.26
C LEU A 300 1.54 -16.81 12.47
N MET A 301 1.54 -16.31 13.70
CA MET A 301 1.04 -14.97 13.98
C MET A 301 1.86 -13.90 13.26
N SER A 302 1.23 -12.75 13.01
CA SER A 302 1.94 -11.55 12.62
C SER A 302 2.43 -10.82 13.88
N PRO A 303 3.75 -10.72 14.13
CA PRO A 303 4.29 -9.99 15.28
C PRO A 303 4.26 -8.47 15.03
N SER A 304 4.41 -7.67 16.10
CA SER A 304 4.55 -6.19 16.02
C SER A 304 3.36 -5.50 15.33
N VAL A 305 2.18 -5.67 15.90
CA VAL A 305 0.91 -5.23 15.31
C VAL A 305 0.69 -3.74 15.49
N ILE A 306 0.20 -3.11 14.43
CA ILE A 306 -0.34 -1.74 14.47
C ILE A 306 -1.61 -1.75 15.33
N SER A 307 -1.57 -0.99 16.42
CA SER A 307 -2.69 -0.80 17.35
C SER A 307 -3.06 0.67 17.43
N ILE A 308 -4.24 0.96 17.97
CA ILE A 308 -4.70 2.32 18.24
C ILE A 308 -4.94 2.52 19.74
N GLU A 309 -4.62 3.69 20.24
CA GLU A 309 -4.94 4.10 21.61
C GLU A 309 -6.45 4.25 21.81
N ILE A 310 -6.90 3.89 23.01
CA ILE A 310 -8.30 3.88 23.43
C ILE A 310 -8.99 5.27 23.38
N ASP A 311 -8.23 6.36 23.49
CA ASP A 311 -8.71 7.75 23.47
C ASP A 311 -8.56 8.43 22.10
N ALA A 312 -8.06 7.72 21.09
CA ALA A 312 -7.89 8.26 19.76
C ALA A 312 -9.24 8.54 19.07
N PRO A 313 -9.31 9.51 18.14
CA PRO A 313 -10.49 9.70 17.30
C PRO A 313 -10.80 8.48 16.42
N VAL A 314 -12.07 8.10 16.26
CA VAL A 314 -12.45 6.93 15.44
C VAL A 314 -11.98 7.01 13.99
N MET A 315 -11.94 8.21 13.42
CA MET A 315 -11.45 8.41 12.04
C MET A 315 -9.95 8.18 11.90
N LYS A 316 -9.17 8.30 12.99
CA LYS A 316 -7.75 7.90 12.98
C LYS A 316 -7.61 6.38 12.86
N ALA A 317 -8.47 5.62 13.54
CA ALA A 317 -8.51 4.17 13.41
C ALA A 317 -8.93 3.74 11.99
N ALA A 318 -9.94 4.39 11.41
CA ALA A 318 -10.33 4.15 10.01
C ALA A 318 -9.19 4.45 9.02
N ALA A 319 -8.46 5.55 9.21
CA ALA A 319 -7.33 5.92 8.34
C ALA A 319 -6.18 4.90 8.44
N GLN A 320 -5.85 4.42 9.64
CA GLN A 320 -4.82 3.38 9.81
C GLN A 320 -5.25 2.05 9.16
N MET A 321 -6.51 1.66 9.30
CA MET A 321 -7.07 0.47 8.64
C MET A 321 -6.92 0.52 7.13
N ASP A 322 -7.31 1.65 6.53
CA ASP A 322 -7.22 1.88 5.09
C ASP A 322 -5.76 1.85 4.59
N LEU A 323 -4.87 2.62 5.24
CA LEU A 323 -3.46 2.74 4.90
C LEU A 323 -2.73 1.39 4.88
N HIS A 324 -3.04 0.54 5.86
CA HIS A 324 -2.33 -0.72 6.07
C HIS A 324 -3.09 -1.95 5.52
N GLY A 325 -4.22 -1.74 4.86
CA GLY A 325 -4.97 -2.80 4.17
C GLY A 325 -5.60 -3.83 5.10
N PHE A 326 -5.97 -3.45 6.33
CA PHE A 326 -6.69 -4.31 7.27
C PHE A 326 -8.01 -3.66 7.71
N ARG A 327 -9.02 -4.47 8.04
CA ARG A 327 -10.39 -3.97 8.33
C ARG A 327 -10.71 -3.84 9.82
N ARG A 328 -9.75 -4.22 10.68
CA ARG A 328 -9.88 -4.19 12.13
C ARG A 328 -8.53 -3.92 12.76
N ILE A 329 -8.52 -3.27 13.90
CA ILE A 329 -7.31 -2.89 14.61
C ILE A 329 -7.48 -3.17 16.12
N PRO A 330 -6.50 -3.81 16.78
CA PRO A 330 -6.50 -3.91 18.23
C PRO A 330 -6.45 -2.53 18.88
N VAL A 331 -7.24 -2.34 19.93
CA VAL A 331 -7.24 -1.14 20.76
C VAL A 331 -6.48 -1.41 22.04
N VAL A 332 -5.55 -0.53 22.38
CA VAL A 332 -4.70 -0.66 23.56
C VAL A 332 -4.81 0.56 24.47
N ASP A 333 -4.42 0.39 25.73
CA ASP A 333 -4.16 1.48 26.64
C ASP A 333 -2.70 1.99 26.55
N GLN A 334 -2.39 3.00 27.35
CA GLN A 334 -1.07 3.63 27.42
C GLN A 334 0.06 2.66 27.82
N ASP A 335 -0.25 1.55 28.48
CA ASP A 335 0.70 0.49 28.87
C ASP A 335 0.79 -0.64 27.83
N ARG A 336 0.18 -0.44 26.65
CA ARG A 336 -0.02 -1.43 25.57
C ARG A 336 -0.83 -2.66 25.96
N ARG A 337 -1.62 -2.59 27.03
CA ARG A 337 -2.56 -3.67 27.37
C ARG A 337 -3.74 -3.63 26.43
N LEU A 338 -4.17 -4.82 25.99
CA LEU A 338 -5.30 -4.95 25.09
C LEU A 338 -6.59 -4.52 25.80
N ALA A 339 -7.24 -3.48 25.26
CA ALA A 339 -8.49 -2.94 25.76
C ALA A 339 -9.70 -3.37 24.93
N GLY A 340 -9.49 -3.72 23.65
CA GLY A 340 -10.56 -4.15 22.75
C GLY A 340 -10.11 -4.31 21.30
N ILE A 341 -11.08 -4.37 20.41
CA ILE A 341 -10.87 -4.32 18.95
C ILE A 341 -11.90 -3.38 18.35
N ILE A 342 -11.53 -2.67 17.31
CA ILE A 342 -12.45 -1.84 16.54
C ILE A 342 -12.32 -2.21 15.06
N SER A 343 -13.44 -2.24 14.35
CA SER A 343 -13.53 -2.56 12.93
C SER A 343 -14.05 -1.37 12.12
N LEU A 344 -13.82 -1.38 10.80
CA LEU A 344 -14.43 -0.41 9.88
C LEU A 344 -15.96 -0.43 9.97
N SER A 345 -16.55 -1.60 10.20
CA SER A 345 -18.00 -1.75 10.36
C SER A 345 -18.49 -1.06 11.63
N ASP A 346 -17.75 -1.18 12.73
CA ASP A 346 -18.12 -0.56 14.02
C ASP A 346 -18.08 0.97 13.88
N ILE A 347 -17.02 1.50 13.27
CA ILE A 347 -16.86 2.93 13.00
C ILE A 347 -17.99 3.44 12.12
N HIS A 348 -18.27 2.75 11.01
CA HIS A 348 -19.37 3.10 10.12
C HIS A 348 -20.71 3.10 10.85
N GLN A 349 -21.01 2.04 11.59
CA GLN A 349 -22.27 1.90 12.31
C GLN A 349 -22.44 3.00 13.36
N ALA A 350 -21.39 3.32 14.12
CA ALA A 350 -21.46 4.34 15.15
C ALA A 350 -21.66 5.74 14.57
N ILE A 351 -20.93 6.10 13.50
CA ILE A 351 -21.15 7.38 12.80
C ILE A 351 -22.57 7.45 12.22
N PHE A 352 -23.03 6.36 11.59
CA PHE A 352 -24.36 6.28 10.99
C PHE A 352 -25.47 6.45 12.03
N VAL A 353 -25.39 5.77 13.18
CA VAL A 353 -26.39 5.89 14.26
C VAL A 353 -26.41 7.31 14.81
N ARG A 354 -25.25 7.93 15.06
CA ARG A 354 -25.19 9.31 15.54
C ARG A 354 -25.88 10.29 14.58
N GLU A 355 -25.62 10.16 13.28
CA GLU A 355 -26.28 11.00 12.26
C GLU A 355 -27.81 10.80 12.20
N LEU A 356 -28.31 9.61 12.55
CA LEU A 356 -29.75 9.37 12.67
C LEU A 356 -30.36 9.98 13.93
N GLU A 357 -29.65 9.95 15.06
CA GLU A 357 -30.11 10.51 16.34
C GLU A 357 -30.10 12.06 16.33
N ASP A 358 -29.16 12.67 15.62
CA ASP A 358 -29.06 14.12 15.44
C ASP A 358 -30.05 14.68 14.39
N ALA A 359 -30.74 13.80 13.65
CA ALA A 359 -31.78 14.18 12.71
C ALA A 359 -33.13 14.37 13.44
N PRO A 360 -33.78 15.56 13.39
CA PRO A 360 -35.13 15.71 13.95
C PRO A 360 -36.09 14.75 13.25
N ASP A 361 -37.00 14.12 14.03
CA ASP A 361 -38.12 13.30 13.54
C ASP A 361 -38.73 13.95 12.28
N ARG A 362 -38.55 13.31 11.12
CA ARG A 362 -39.13 13.73 9.85
C ARG A 362 -40.43 13.00 9.57
#